data_AF-A0A1V6H5V4-F1
#
_entry.id   AF-A0A1V6H5V4-F1
#
_cell.length_a   1.000
_cell.length_b   1.000
_cell.length_c   1.000
_cell.angle_alpha   90.00
_cell.angle_beta   90.00
_cell.angle_gamma   90.00
#
_symmetry.space_group_name_H-M   'P 1'
#
loop_
_entity.id
_entity.type
_entity.pdbx_description
1 polymer ?
#
loop_
_entity_poly.entity_id
_entity_poly.type
_entity_poly.pdbx_seq_one_letter_code
_entity_poly.pdbx_strand_id
1 'polypeptide(L)'
;MTPFSPSQAPLDGVLLVDKPAGPTSHDVVHRIRKTFRIDKVGHGGTLDPNATGLLVILLGKGTKLSDRIMGGDKAYTGEMRLGRTTSTQDCEGETLEEKLWQTVTREQVEAQMAALTGDLFQTPPMVSAIKIDGVPLYKLARKGQEVERKPRFIHVYRMTLTAWAPPLATFDVLCTKGTYVRTLAHDIGQALGCGACLDALRRTESGAFHVNDALPLDEILALSPDQLVPRVIPFARVARASLP
;
A
#
# COMPACT_ATOMS: atom_id res chain seq x y z
N MET A 1 43.86 17.42 7.47
CA MET A 1 42.47 17.87 7.66
C MET A 1 41.78 17.80 6.30
N THR A 2 40.89 16.84 6.13
CA THR A 2 40.15 16.63 4.87
C THR A 2 39.09 17.74 4.74
N PRO A 3 38.96 18.41 3.59
CA PRO A 3 38.04 19.54 3.45
C PRO A 3 36.58 19.07 3.53
N PHE A 4 35.77 19.90 4.19
CA PHE A 4 34.33 19.76 4.33
C PHE A 4 33.67 19.68 2.94
N SER A 5 33.00 18.56 2.65
CA SER A 5 32.26 18.34 1.40
C SER A 5 30.93 19.11 1.45
N PRO A 6 30.47 19.75 0.35
CA PRO A 6 29.40 20.74 0.39
C PRO A 6 28.07 20.15 0.86
N SER A 7 27.44 20.89 1.80
CA SER A 7 26.11 20.74 2.39
C SER A 7 25.14 19.81 1.64
N GLN A 8 24.82 18.66 2.23
CA GLN A 8 23.49 18.07 2.01
C GLN A 8 22.47 18.99 2.67
N ALA A 9 21.42 19.39 1.95
CA ALA A 9 20.27 19.99 2.61
C ALA A 9 19.78 18.96 3.64
N PRO A 10 19.52 19.35 4.90
CA PRO A 10 19.33 18.40 6.00
C PRO A 10 18.10 17.49 5.82
N LEU A 11 17.25 17.78 4.83
CA LEU A 11 16.04 17.03 4.50
C LEU A 11 16.15 16.25 3.18
N ASP A 12 17.34 16.14 2.56
CA ASP A 12 17.53 15.29 1.38
C ASP A 12 17.54 13.79 1.80
N GLY A 13 16.41 13.09 1.61
CA GLY A 13 16.32 11.69 2.06
C GLY A 13 14.92 11.08 2.04
N VAL A 14 14.70 10.16 2.97
CA VAL A 14 13.44 9.43 3.14
C VAL A 14 12.89 9.66 4.55
N LEU A 15 11.60 9.93 4.65
CA LEU A 15 10.86 10.01 5.90
C LEU A 15 9.83 8.88 5.95
N LEU A 16 9.78 8.14 7.05
CA LEU A 16 8.82 7.05 7.24
C LEU A 16 7.60 7.57 8.00
N VAL A 17 6.43 7.44 7.39
CA VAL A 17 5.17 7.95 7.94
C VAL A 17 4.22 6.79 8.19
N ASP A 18 3.67 6.67 9.39
CA ASP A 18 2.50 5.85 9.64
C ASP A 18 1.26 6.65 9.23
N LYS A 19 0.75 6.31 8.04
CA LYS A 19 -0.39 6.99 7.42
C LYS A 19 -1.68 6.58 8.15
N PRO A 20 -2.49 7.53 8.65
CA PRO A 20 -3.80 7.22 9.21
C PRO A 20 -4.82 6.90 8.10
N ALA A 21 -5.96 6.31 8.48
CA ALA A 21 -7.09 6.14 7.58
C ALA A 21 -7.73 7.51 7.25
N GLY A 22 -8.27 7.66 6.04
CA GLY A 22 -8.91 8.88 5.56
C GLY A 22 -8.14 9.62 4.46
N PRO A 23 -6.94 10.20 4.72
CA PRO A 23 -6.23 10.98 3.71
C PRO A 23 -5.70 10.08 2.59
N THR A 24 -5.63 10.62 1.38
CA THR A 24 -4.89 9.97 0.29
C THR A 24 -3.37 10.06 0.55
N SER A 25 -2.58 9.22 -0.11
CA SER A 25 -1.11 9.35 -0.08
C SER A 25 -0.62 10.71 -0.58
N HIS A 26 -1.35 11.34 -1.51
CA HIS A 26 -1.03 12.67 -2.03
C HIS A 26 -1.35 13.77 -1.02
N ASP A 27 -2.40 13.61 -0.20
CA ASP A 27 -2.70 14.54 0.90
C ASP A 27 -1.58 14.55 1.93
N VAL A 28 -1.03 13.37 2.26
CA VAL A 28 0.13 13.26 3.18
C VAL A 28 1.35 14.01 2.61
N VAL A 29 1.67 13.78 1.34
CA VAL A 29 2.73 14.51 0.62
C VAL A 29 2.49 16.03 0.69
N HIS A 30 1.27 16.47 0.42
CA HIS A 30 0.91 17.89 0.43
C HIS A 30 1.08 18.52 1.83
N ARG A 31 0.60 17.84 2.88
CA ARG A 31 0.71 18.30 4.26
C ARG A 31 2.18 18.46 4.68
N ILE A 32 3.00 17.43 4.47
CA ILE A 32 4.44 17.47 4.80
C ILE A 32 5.16 18.59 4.03
N ARG A 33 4.90 18.69 2.72
CA ARG A 33 5.48 19.72 1.87
C ARG A 33 5.17 21.13 2.39
N LYS A 34 3.91 21.37 2.75
CA LYS A 34 3.42 22.66 3.24
C LYS A 34 3.98 23.00 4.61
N THR A 35 3.94 22.06 5.56
CA THR A 35 4.39 22.27 6.94
C THR A 35 5.88 22.61 7.01
N PHE A 36 6.72 21.87 6.28
CA PHE A 36 8.18 22.03 6.34
C PHE A 36 8.76 22.87 5.20
N ARG A 37 7.92 23.44 4.32
CA ARG A 37 8.33 24.28 3.18
C ARG A 37 9.41 23.63 2.31
N ILE A 38 9.24 22.34 2.01
CA ILE A 38 10.18 21.56 1.19
C ILE A 38 9.77 21.67 -0.27
N ASP A 39 10.67 22.05 -1.17
CA ASP A 39 10.31 22.26 -2.58
C ASP A 39 9.83 20.99 -3.27
N LYS A 40 10.50 19.86 -3.00
CA LYS A 40 10.27 18.59 -3.70
C LYS A 40 9.95 17.47 -2.71
N VAL A 41 8.71 16.99 -2.76
CA VAL A 41 8.22 15.88 -1.94
C VAL A 41 7.45 14.90 -2.83
N GLY A 42 7.67 13.60 -2.62
CA GLY A 42 6.95 12.51 -3.27
C GLY A 42 6.71 11.35 -2.30
N HIS A 43 6.19 10.22 -2.81
CA HIS A 43 6.01 9.01 -2.01
C HIS A 43 6.48 7.76 -2.77
N GLY A 44 6.93 6.74 -2.03
CA GLY A 44 7.52 5.49 -2.54
C GLY A 44 6.53 4.35 -2.78
N GLY A 45 5.25 4.67 -3.04
CA GLY A 45 4.18 3.70 -3.25
C GLY A 45 2.86 4.11 -2.60
N THR A 46 1.80 4.14 -3.40
CA THR A 46 0.46 4.58 -2.96
C THR A 46 -0.12 3.61 -1.92
N LEU A 47 -0.85 4.17 -0.95
CA LEU A 47 -1.87 3.50 -0.14
C LEU A 47 -3.22 4.13 -0.46
N ASP A 48 -4.24 3.29 -0.55
CA ASP A 48 -5.63 3.72 -0.68
C ASP A 48 -6.05 4.55 0.55
N PRO A 49 -7.09 5.41 0.42
CA PRO A 49 -7.47 6.35 1.47
C PRO A 49 -7.67 5.70 2.84
N ASN A 50 -8.32 4.54 2.88
CA ASN A 50 -8.64 3.83 4.11
C ASN A 50 -7.59 2.81 4.53
N ALA A 51 -6.62 2.50 3.67
CA ALA A 51 -5.45 1.75 4.08
C ALA A 51 -4.56 2.58 5.01
N THR A 52 -4.01 1.96 6.04
CA THR A 52 -3.13 2.58 7.03
C THR A 52 -1.69 2.05 6.92
N GLY A 53 -0.79 2.56 7.74
CA GLY A 53 0.55 2.01 7.88
C GLY A 53 1.59 2.74 7.06
N LEU A 54 2.68 2.03 6.77
CA LEU A 54 3.90 2.63 6.27
C LEU A 54 3.72 3.30 4.91
N LEU A 55 3.87 4.62 4.87
CA LEU A 55 4.02 5.43 3.67
C LEU A 55 5.43 6.03 3.65
N VAL A 56 6.25 5.57 2.70
CA VAL A 56 7.61 6.10 2.51
C VAL A 56 7.52 7.44 1.79
N ILE A 57 7.91 8.52 2.45
CA ILE A 57 7.94 9.88 1.89
C ILE A 57 9.34 10.22 1.41
N LEU A 58 9.43 10.76 0.20
CA LEU A 58 10.67 11.10 -0.48
C LEU A 58 10.87 12.60 -0.43
N LEU A 59 11.97 13.07 0.14
CA LEU A 59 12.25 14.49 0.37
C LEU A 59 13.46 14.95 -0.46
N GLY A 60 13.34 16.07 -1.16
CA GLY A 60 14.44 16.68 -1.92
C GLY A 60 15.04 15.70 -2.93
N LYS A 61 16.36 15.45 -2.83
CA LYS A 61 17.08 14.46 -3.65
C LYS A 61 16.59 13.02 -3.45
N GLY A 62 15.96 12.69 -2.33
CA GLY A 62 15.30 11.40 -2.08
C GLY A 62 14.27 11.02 -3.14
N THR A 63 13.63 12.01 -3.76
CA THR A 63 12.68 11.77 -4.88
C THR A 63 13.32 11.10 -6.09
N LYS A 64 14.65 11.16 -6.25
CA LYS A 64 15.38 10.43 -7.30
C LYS A 64 15.37 8.91 -7.08
N LEU A 65 15.01 8.45 -5.88
CA LEU A 65 14.98 7.04 -5.51
C LEU A 65 13.59 6.41 -5.67
N SER A 66 12.62 7.14 -6.23
CA SER A 66 11.20 6.74 -6.29
C SER A 66 11.01 5.36 -6.93
N ASP A 67 11.52 5.16 -8.15
CA ASP A 67 11.31 3.90 -8.90
C ASP A 67 11.87 2.69 -8.15
N ARG A 68 12.99 2.88 -7.45
CA ARG A 68 13.64 1.83 -6.67
C ARG A 68 12.85 1.50 -5.40
N ILE A 69 12.37 2.50 -4.68
CA ILE A 69 11.59 2.30 -3.44
C ILE A 69 10.21 1.70 -3.76
N MET A 70 9.57 2.19 -4.82
CA MET A 70 8.35 1.58 -5.38
C MET A 70 8.62 0.15 -5.87
N GLY A 71 9.87 -0.13 -6.24
CA GLY A 71 10.39 -1.41 -6.67
C GLY A 71 10.38 -2.52 -5.63
N GLY A 72 10.44 -2.17 -4.34
CA GLY A 72 10.56 -3.16 -3.27
C GLY A 72 9.27 -3.92 -2.98
N ASP A 73 9.43 -5.10 -2.40
CA ASP A 73 8.32 -5.91 -1.91
C ASP A 73 7.57 -5.23 -0.76
N LYS A 74 6.38 -5.74 -0.45
CA LYS A 74 5.45 -5.11 0.48
C LYS A 74 4.83 -6.17 1.37
N ALA A 75 4.76 -5.89 2.67
CA ALA A 75 4.03 -6.70 3.62
C ALA A 75 2.82 -5.94 4.16
N TYR A 76 1.73 -6.67 4.37
CA TYR A 76 0.48 -6.12 4.89
C TYR A 76 -0.14 -7.07 5.91
N THR A 77 -0.84 -6.47 6.88
CA THR A 77 -1.91 -7.13 7.62
C THR A 77 -3.24 -6.61 7.06
N GLY A 78 -4.15 -7.52 6.72
CA GLY A 78 -5.45 -7.19 6.15
C GLY A 78 -6.58 -7.94 6.82
N GLU A 79 -7.80 -7.46 6.60
CA GLU A 79 -9.02 -8.15 7.00
C GLU A 79 -9.97 -8.17 5.80
N MET A 80 -10.52 -9.34 5.49
CA MET A 80 -11.54 -9.49 4.46
C MET A 80 -12.88 -9.84 5.10
N ARG A 81 -13.96 -9.35 4.48
CA ARG A 81 -15.34 -9.67 4.83
C ARG A 81 -15.92 -10.63 3.79
N LEU A 82 -16.30 -11.82 4.23
CA LEU A 82 -16.99 -12.83 3.43
C LEU A 82 -18.46 -12.49 3.22
N GLY A 83 -19.03 -12.98 2.13
CA GLY A 83 -20.46 -12.87 1.84
C GLY A 83 -20.88 -11.53 1.24
N ARG A 84 -19.95 -10.65 0.88
CA ARG A 84 -20.23 -9.34 0.28
C ARG A 84 -19.21 -9.04 -0.82
N THR A 85 -19.69 -8.56 -1.96
CA THR A 85 -18.83 -7.99 -3.02
C THR A 85 -19.17 -6.52 -3.25
N THR A 86 -18.19 -5.74 -3.67
CA THR A 86 -18.33 -4.29 -3.87
C THR A 86 -17.68 -3.84 -5.16
N SER A 87 -18.12 -2.68 -5.67
CA SER A 87 -17.65 -2.09 -6.93
C SER A 87 -16.15 -1.75 -6.94
N THR A 88 -15.56 -1.57 -5.77
CA THR A 88 -14.14 -1.27 -5.58
C THR A 88 -13.34 -2.46 -5.04
N GLN A 89 -13.97 -3.60 -4.74
CA GLN A 89 -13.36 -4.76 -4.06
C GLN A 89 -12.87 -4.48 -2.62
N ASP A 90 -13.03 -3.26 -2.11
CA ASP A 90 -12.93 -2.89 -0.72
C ASP A 90 -14.32 -2.52 -0.19
N CYS A 91 -14.55 -2.64 1.12
CA CYS A 91 -15.90 -2.55 1.67
C CYS A 91 -16.47 -1.11 1.68
N GLU A 92 -15.70 -0.12 1.21
CA GLU A 92 -16.12 1.27 0.94
C GLU A 92 -16.91 1.42 -0.36
N GLY A 93 -16.75 0.49 -1.30
CA GLY A 93 -17.50 0.51 -2.55
C GLY A 93 -18.99 0.24 -2.34
N GLU A 94 -19.76 0.57 -3.36
CA GLU A 94 -21.16 0.16 -3.43
C GLU A 94 -21.26 -1.36 -3.42
N THR A 95 -22.16 -1.90 -2.58
CA THR A 95 -22.46 -3.34 -2.55
C THR A 95 -23.03 -3.77 -3.90
N LEU A 96 -22.40 -4.76 -4.53
CA LEU A 96 -22.90 -5.37 -5.76
C LEU A 96 -23.72 -6.63 -5.46
N GLU A 97 -23.26 -7.43 -4.50
CA GLU A 97 -23.89 -8.70 -4.16
C GLU A 97 -23.67 -9.04 -2.67
N GLU A 98 -24.66 -9.66 -2.06
CA GLU A 98 -24.54 -10.31 -0.75
C GLU A 98 -24.99 -11.77 -0.87
N LYS A 99 -24.22 -12.68 -0.27
CA LYS A 99 -24.47 -14.12 -0.28
C LYS A 99 -24.25 -14.72 1.10
N LEU A 100 -24.86 -15.89 1.32
CA LEU A 100 -24.62 -16.69 2.52
C LEU A 100 -23.17 -17.16 2.55
N TRP A 101 -22.53 -17.02 3.71
CA TRP A 101 -21.15 -17.40 3.98
C TRP A 101 -21.05 -18.42 5.12
N GLN A 102 -22.16 -18.76 5.78
CA GLN A 102 -22.19 -19.55 7.01
C GLN A 102 -21.67 -20.99 6.83
N THR A 103 -21.63 -21.49 5.60
CA THR A 103 -21.05 -22.80 5.27
C THR A 103 -19.55 -22.76 5.02
N VAL A 104 -18.95 -21.55 4.92
CA VAL A 104 -17.51 -21.38 4.72
C VAL A 104 -16.77 -21.68 6.01
N THR A 105 -15.79 -22.58 5.93
CA THR A 105 -14.93 -22.93 7.06
C THR A 105 -13.58 -22.24 7.00
N ARG A 106 -12.89 -22.21 8.15
CA ARG A 106 -11.53 -21.70 8.27
C ARG A 106 -10.58 -22.40 7.30
N GLU A 107 -10.67 -23.73 7.21
CA GLU A 107 -9.80 -24.58 6.41
C GLU A 107 -9.99 -24.31 4.91
N GLN A 108 -11.21 -24.00 4.48
CA GLN A 108 -11.48 -23.61 3.10
C GLN A 108 -10.82 -22.27 2.76
N VAL A 109 -10.86 -21.30 3.67
CA VAL A 109 -10.18 -20.02 3.51
C VAL A 109 -8.67 -20.20 3.45
N GLU A 110 -8.10 -20.97 4.37
CA GLU A 110 -6.67 -21.29 4.38
C GLU A 110 -6.23 -22.00 3.09
N ALA A 111 -7.05 -22.92 2.57
CA ALA A 111 -6.80 -23.59 1.28
C ALA A 111 -6.79 -22.59 0.10
N GLN A 112 -7.70 -21.62 0.06
CA GLN A 112 -7.68 -20.59 -0.98
C GLN A 112 -6.48 -19.64 -0.86
N MET A 113 -6.08 -19.28 0.36
CA MET A 113 -4.85 -18.49 0.59
C MET A 113 -3.59 -19.24 0.12
N ALA A 114 -3.53 -20.55 0.36
CA ALA A 114 -2.44 -21.39 -0.14
C ALA A 114 -2.42 -21.45 -1.68
N ALA A 115 -3.59 -21.54 -2.32
CA ALA A 115 -3.70 -21.56 -3.79
C ALA A 115 -3.27 -20.22 -4.45
N LEU A 116 -3.35 -19.11 -3.71
CA LEU A 116 -2.88 -17.79 -4.14
C LEU A 116 -1.45 -17.47 -3.68
N THR A 117 -0.69 -18.46 -3.21
CA THR A 117 0.74 -18.28 -2.89
C THR A 117 1.60 -18.74 -4.07
N GLY A 118 2.62 -17.97 -4.43
CA GLY A 118 3.50 -18.21 -5.57
C GLY A 118 3.30 -17.23 -6.73
N ASP A 119 3.65 -17.68 -7.93
CA ASP A 119 3.58 -16.89 -9.17
C ASP A 119 2.14 -16.83 -9.70
N LEU A 120 1.62 -15.62 -9.89
CA LEU A 120 0.25 -15.38 -10.33
C LEU A 120 0.18 -14.30 -11.40
N PHE A 121 -0.90 -14.33 -12.17
CA PHE A 121 -1.29 -13.23 -13.04
C PHE A 121 -2.55 -12.58 -12.48
N GLN A 122 -2.43 -11.33 -12.03
CA GLN A 122 -3.55 -10.58 -11.47
C GLN A 122 -4.01 -9.51 -12.45
N THR A 123 -5.31 -9.48 -12.75
CA THR A 123 -5.93 -8.39 -13.49
C THR A 123 -6.12 -7.20 -12.55
N PRO A 124 -5.51 -6.03 -12.83
CA PRO A 124 -5.70 -4.87 -11.97
C PRO A 124 -7.17 -4.45 -11.91
N PRO A 125 -7.66 -3.97 -10.78
CA PRO A 125 -9.04 -3.49 -10.66
C PRO A 125 -9.22 -2.14 -11.37
N MET A 126 -10.47 -1.82 -11.74
CA MET A 126 -10.83 -0.55 -12.39
C MET A 126 -10.50 0.67 -11.51
N VAL A 127 -10.70 0.58 -10.20
CA VAL A 127 -10.34 1.66 -9.28
C VAL A 127 -8.85 1.58 -8.93
N SER A 128 -7.97 1.92 -9.87
CA SER A 128 -6.51 1.88 -9.66
C SER A 128 -5.78 3.07 -10.29
N ALA A 129 -4.53 3.30 -9.86
CA ALA A 129 -3.68 4.38 -10.35
C ALA A 129 -3.00 4.09 -11.71
N ILE A 130 -3.19 2.89 -12.27
CA ILE A 130 -2.66 2.52 -13.59
C ILE A 130 -3.25 3.45 -14.64
N LYS A 131 -2.42 3.85 -15.61
CA LYS A 131 -2.85 4.68 -16.74
C LYS A 131 -3.01 3.83 -17.99
N ILE A 132 -4.12 4.01 -18.70
CA ILE A 132 -4.32 3.56 -20.08
C ILE A 132 -4.48 4.82 -20.94
N ASP A 133 -3.70 4.91 -22.01
CA ASP A 133 -3.65 6.10 -22.90
C ASP A 133 -3.48 7.42 -22.14
N GLY A 134 -2.63 7.41 -21.10
CA GLY A 134 -2.35 8.57 -20.25
C GLY A 134 -3.40 8.88 -19.17
N VAL A 135 -4.55 8.20 -19.17
CA VAL A 135 -5.65 8.43 -18.21
C VAL A 135 -5.64 7.38 -17.10
N PRO A 136 -5.61 7.78 -15.81
CA PRO A 136 -5.72 6.84 -14.70
C PRO A 136 -7.07 6.09 -14.68
N LEU A 137 -7.04 4.77 -14.44
CA LEU A 137 -8.23 3.90 -14.44
C LEU A 137 -9.30 4.34 -13.43
N TYR A 138 -8.91 4.81 -12.25
CA TYR A 138 -9.88 5.33 -11.26
C TYR A 138 -10.72 6.50 -11.79
N LYS A 139 -10.20 7.29 -12.76
CA LYS A 139 -10.97 8.38 -13.39
C LYS A 139 -12.01 7.84 -14.37
N LEU A 140 -11.71 6.73 -15.04
CA LEU A 140 -12.64 6.05 -15.95
C LEU A 140 -13.74 5.32 -15.16
N ALA A 141 -13.36 4.63 -14.09
CA ALA A 141 -14.28 3.95 -13.18
C ALA A 141 -15.34 4.90 -12.61
N ARG A 142 -14.94 6.11 -12.18
CA ARG A 142 -15.86 7.16 -11.70
C ARG A 142 -16.85 7.66 -12.76
N LYS A 143 -16.56 7.43 -14.05
CA LYS A 143 -17.46 7.75 -15.16
C LYS A 143 -18.31 6.55 -15.60
N GLY A 144 -18.27 5.45 -14.86
CA GLY A 144 -18.93 4.19 -15.23
C GLY A 144 -18.33 3.53 -16.48
N GLN A 145 -17.12 3.91 -16.88
CA GLN A 145 -16.46 3.33 -18.04
C GLN A 145 -15.59 2.15 -17.62
N GLU A 146 -15.89 0.98 -18.15
CA GLU A 146 -15.05 -0.21 -18.01
C GLU A 146 -14.11 -0.34 -19.21
N VAL A 147 -12.86 -0.70 -18.94
CA VAL A 147 -11.85 -0.96 -19.97
C VAL A 147 -11.19 -2.31 -19.72
N GLU A 148 -10.83 -2.99 -20.79
CA GLU A 148 -10.07 -4.23 -20.70
C GLU A 148 -8.67 -3.95 -20.12
N ARG A 149 -8.24 -4.80 -19.18
CA ARG A 149 -6.96 -4.65 -18.46
C ARG A 149 -6.18 -5.95 -18.60
N LYS A 150 -4.95 -5.85 -19.11
CA LYS A 150 -4.07 -7.01 -19.23
C LYS A 150 -3.65 -7.50 -17.83
N PRO A 151 -3.71 -8.81 -17.55
CA PRO A 151 -3.15 -9.39 -16.34
C PRO A 151 -1.66 -9.03 -16.20
N ARG A 152 -1.22 -8.83 -14.95
CA ARG A 152 0.17 -8.52 -14.61
C ARG A 152 0.72 -9.58 -13.70
N PHE A 153 1.98 -9.92 -13.92
CA PHE A 153 2.70 -10.82 -13.03
C PHE A 153 2.82 -10.22 -11.63
N ILE A 154 2.52 -11.03 -10.64
CA ILE A 154 2.79 -10.79 -9.22
C ILE A 154 3.36 -12.07 -8.61
N HIS A 155 4.08 -11.94 -7.51
CA HIS A 155 4.45 -13.07 -6.67
C HIS A 155 3.97 -12.82 -5.24
N VAL A 156 3.27 -13.80 -4.68
CA VAL A 156 2.85 -13.82 -3.28
C VAL A 156 3.76 -14.79 -2.55
N TYR A 157 4.69 -14.25 -1.76
CA TYR A 157 5.66 -15.07 -1.02
C TYR A 157 5.00 -15.85 0.13
N ARG A 158 4.02 -15.22 0.78
CA ARG A 158 3.25 -15.80 1.89
C ARG A 158 1.90 -15.10 1.97
N MET A 159 0.85 -15.88 2.20
CA MET A 159 -0.44 -15.41 2.69
C MET A 159 -0.90 -16.33 3.82
N THR A 160 -1.25 -15.79 4.98
CA THR A 160 -1.56 -16.60 6.16
C THR A 160 -2.73 -16.01 6.93
N LEU A 161 -3.71 -16.84 7.26
CA LEU A 161 -4.81 -16.48 8.14
C LEU A 161 -4.30 -16.33 9.59
N THR A 162 -4.50 -15.16 10.18
CA THR A 162 -4.05 -14.84 11.54
C THR A 162 -5.18 -14.81 12.55
N ALA A 163 -6.41 -14.49 12.11
CA ALA A 163 -7.61 -14.59 12.94
C ALA A 163 -8.84 -14.99 12.12
N TRP A 164 -9.75 -15.73 12.74
CA TRP A 164 -10.99 -16.21 12.14
C TRP A 164 -12.16 -15.83 13.04
N ALA A 165 -12.93 -14.83 12.62
CA ALA A 165 -14.10 -14.31 13.33
C ALA A 165 -15.20 -13.98 12.30
N PRO A 166 -15.75 -15.02 11.64
CA PRO A 166 -16.56 -14.83 10.45
C PRO A 166 -17.80 -13.94 10.74
N PRO A 167 -18.20 -13.07 9.79
CA PRO A 167 -17.75 -13.04 8.39
C PRO A 167 -16.37 -12.41 8.17
N LEU A 168 -15.65 -12.00 9.21
CA LEU A 168 -14.32 -11.40 9.10
C LEU A 168 -13.20 -12.46 9.19
N ALA A 169 -12.18 -12.28 8.35
CA ALA A 169 -10.98 -13.10 8.33
C ALA A 169 -9.75 -12.19 8.23
N THR A 170 -8.91 -12.19 9.26
CA THR A 170 -7.68 -11.39 9.32
C THR A 170 -6.52 -12.21 8.80
N PHE A 171 -5.64 -11.60 8.01
CA PHE A 171 -4.51 -12.28 7.37
C PHE A 171 -3.28 -11.39 7.29
N ASP A 172 -2.12 -12.03 7.13
CA ASP A 172 -0.89 -11.39 6.69
C ASP A 172 -0.58 -11.78 5.24
N VAL A 173 0.01 -10.86 4.48
CA VAL A 173 0.50 -11.12 3.13
C VAL A 173 1.83 -10.42 2.87
N LEU A 174 2.78 -11.14 2.29
CA LEU A 174 4.03 -10.62 1.74
C LEU A 174 4.03 -10.86 0.23
N CYS A 175 4.16 -9.79 -0.55
CA CYS A 175 4.04 -9.86 -2.00
C CYS A 175 4.92 -8.84 -2.71
N THR A 176 5.11 -9.06 -4.01
CA THR A 176 5.80 -8.11 -4.87
C THR A 176 5.01 -6.81 -5.04
N LYS A 177 5.70 -5.75 -5.45
CA LYS A 177 5.04 -4.49 -5.87
C LYS A 177 3.93 -4.73 -6.90
N GLY A 178 2.93 -3.86 -6.90
CA GLY A 178 1.84 -3.91 -7.89
C GLY A 178 0.76 -4.94 -7.60
N THR A 179 0.93 -5.77 -6.56
CA THR A 179 -0.13 -6.65 -6.03
C THR A 179 -1.26 -5.82 -5.42
N TYR A 180 -2.48 -6.05 -5.87
CA TYR A 180 -3.70 -5.51 -5.27
C TYR A 180 -4.24 -6.50 -4.24
N VAL A 181 -4.00 -6.22 -2.95
CA VAL A 181 -4.45 -7.09 -1.84
C VAL A 181 -5.98 -7.26 -1.82
N ARG A 182 -6.72 -6.21 -2.18
CA ARG A 182 -8.18 -6.31 -2.30
C ARG A 182 -8.65 -7.27 -3.39
N THR A 183 -7.87 -7.42 -4.46
CA THR A 183 -8.16 -8.39 -5.52
C THR A 183 -7.88 -9.81 -5.03
N LEU A 184 -6.84 -10.03 -4.20
CA LEU A 184 -6.64 -11.33 -3.53
C LEU A 184 -7.84 -11.69 -2.64
N ALA A 185 -8.33 -10.75 -1.82
CA ALA A 185 -9.52 -10.96 -1.00
C ALA A 185 -10.75 -11.29 -1.85
N HIS A 186 -10.98 -10.52 -2.92
CA HIS A 186 -12.07 -10.77 -3.87
C HIS A 186 -12.00 -12.16 -4.49
N ASP A 187 -10.82 -12.57 -4.99
CA ASP A 187 -10.60 -13.84 -5.67
C ASP A 187 -10.81 -15.03 -4.71
N ILE A 188 -10.38 -14.92 -3.44
CA ILE A 188 -10.70 -15.91 -2.39
C ILE A 188 -12.21 -16.03 -2.22
N GLY A 189 -12.91 -14.91 -2.09
CA GLY A 189 -14.37 -14.90 -1.94
C GLY A 189 -15.09 -15.53 -3.14
N GLN A 190 -14.62 -15.25 -4.37
CA GLN A 190 -15.18 -15.87 -5.59
C GLN A 190 -14.95 -17.37 -5.61
N ALA A 191 -13.75 -17.84 -5.27
CA ALA A 191 -13.43 -19.27 -5.23
C ALA A 191 -14.25 -20.03 -4.17
N LEU A 192 -14.61 -19.35 -3.06
CA LEU A 192 -15.49 -19.89 -2.02
C LEU A 192 -16.99 -19.81 -2.38
N GLY A 193 -17.35 -19.12 -3.46
CA GLY A 193 -18.73 -18.96 -3.92
C GLY A 193 -19.59 -17.97 -3.13
N CYS A 194 -19.07 -17.36 -2.06
CA CYS A 194 -19.80 -16.38 -1.25
C CYS A 194 -19.40 -14.92 -1.56
N GLY A 195 -18.32 -14.71 -2.30
CA GLY A 195 -17.75 -13.38 -2.52
C GLY A 195 -17.07 -12.81 -1.27
N ALA A 196 -16.21 -11.81 -1.48
CA ALA A 196 -15.58 -11.07 -0.40
C ALA A 196 -15.14 -9.66 -0.85
N CYS A 197 -15.02 -8.75 0.13
CA CYS A 197 -14.38 -7.45 0.00
C CYS A 197 -13.29 -7.28 1.05
N LEU A 198 -12.27 -6.47 0.75
CA LEU A 198 -11.28 -6.05 1.72
C LEU A 198 -11.90 -5.04 2.69
N ASP A 199 -11.91 -5.35 3.98
CA ASP A 199 -12.51 -4.53 5.03
C ASP A 199 -11.49 -3.55 5.62
N ALA A 200 -10.28 -4.05 5.91
CA ALA A 200 -9.19 -3.23 6.43
C ALA A 200 -7.84 -3.64 5.82
N LEU A 201 -6.92 -2.68 5.71
CA LEU A 201 -5.56 -2.92 5.25
C LEU A 201 -4.56 -2.02 5.97
N ARG A 202 -3.48 -2.63 6.47
CA ARG A 202 -2.33 -1.94 7.05
C ARG A 202 -1.05 -2.42 6.38
N ARG A 203 -0.31 -1.52 5.76
CA ARG A 203 1.04 -1.83 5.24
C ARG A 203 2.05 -1.81 6.36
N THR A 204 2.68 -2.95 6.64
CA THR A 204 3.68 -3.08 7.69
C THR A 204 5.09 -2.88 7.16
N GLU A 205 5.34 -3.24 5.90
CA GLU A 205 6.68 -3.13 5.29
C GLU A 205 6.65 -2.61 3.85
N SER A 206 7.75 -1.97 3.45
CA SER A 206 7.99 -1.52 2.09
C SER A 206 9.47 -1.57 1.75
N GLY A 207 9.90 -2.64 1.06
CA GLY A 207 11.30 -2.92 0.85
C GLY A 207 12.01 -3.09 2.18
N ALA A 208 13.11 -2.36 2.39
CA ALA A 208 13.89 -2.42 3.63
C ALA A 208 13.31 -1.59 4.80
N PHE A 209 12.11 -1.03 4.66
CA PHE A 209 11.51 -0.15 5.67
C PHE A 209 10.34 -0.81 6.37
N HIS A 210 10.26 -0.63 7.68
CA HIS A 210 9.21 -1.20 8.53
C HIS A 210 8.38 -0.09 9.21
N VAL A 211 7.08 -0.33 9.44
CA VAL A 211 6.15 0.63 10.03
C VAL A 211 6.51 1.01 11.47
N ASN A 212 7.12 0.09 12.22
CA ASN A 212 7.63 0.35 13.58
C ASN A 212 8.72 1.43 13.65
N ASP A 213 9.39 1.73 12.53
CA ASP A 213 10.37 2.83 12.43
C ASP A 213 9.72 4.15 12.00
N ALA A 214 8.42 4.14 11.70
CA ALA A 214 7.67 5.29 11.25
C ALA A 214 7.03 6.05 12.43
N LEU A 215 6.74 7.33 12.19
CA LEU A 215 5.96 8.14 13.12
C LEU A 215 4.55 8.37 12.58
N PRO A 216 3.52 8.45 13.46
CA PRO A 216 2.20 8.90 13.08
C PRO A 216 2.25 10.27 12.39
N LEU A 217 1.42 10.45 11.35
CA LEU A 217 1.42 11.70 10.59
C LEU A 217 1.24 12.95 11.46
N ASP A 218 0.32 12.92 12.42
CA ASP A 218 0.03 14.11 13.24
C ASP A 218 1.20 14.46 14.17
N GLU A 219 1.93 13.46 14.67
CA GLU A 219 3.17 13.69 15.42
C GLU A 219 4.24 14.34 14.54
N ILE A 220 4.39 13.87 13.30
CA ILE A 220 5.32 14.49 12.34
C ILE A 220 4.93 15.93 12.09
N LEU A 221 3.66 16.23 11.85
CA LEU A 221 3.20 17.59 11.53
C LEU A 221 3.36 18.57 12.70
N ALA A 222 3.51 18.07 13.93
CA ALA A 222 3.79 18.87 15.12
C ALA A 222 5.28 19.18 15.35
N LEU A 223 6.20 18.56 14.60
CA LEU A 223 7.64 18.78 14.75
C LEU A 223 8.08 20.14 14.20
N SER A 224 9.09 20.74 14.84
CA SER A 224 9.89 21.79 14.21
C SER A 224 10.80 21.22 13.12
N PRO A 225 11.30 22.04 12.18
CA PRO A 225 12.28 21.58 11.19
C PRO A 225 13.49 20.89 11.81
N ASP A 226 14.06 21.43 12.89
CA ASP A 226 15.24 20.86 13.56
C ASP A 226 14.94 19.49 14.19
N GLN A 227 13.71 19.28 14.65
CA GLN A 227 13.26 17.98 15.17
C GLN A 227 12.98 16.96 14.06
N LEU A 228 12.64 17.42 12.84
CA LEU A 228 12.41 16.56 11.69
C LEU A 228 13.73 16.01 11.12
N VAL A 229 14.79 16.81 11.04
CA VAL A 229 16.09 16.43 10.47
C VAL A 229 16.60 15.06 10.97
N PRO A 230 16.69 14.77 12.28
CA PRO A 230 17.19 13.48 12.76
C PRO A 230 16.27 12.29 12.42
N ARG A 231 15.02 12.53 12.01
CA ARG A 231 14.05 11.50 11.57
C ARG A 231 14.16 11.20 10.08
N VAL A 232 14.85 12.04 9.30
CA VAL A 232 15.06 11.80 7.88
C VAL A 232 16.22 10.83 7.69
N ILE A 233 15.94 9.70 7.03
CA ILE A 233 16.97 8.75 6.61
C ILE A 233 17.75 9.40 5.46
N PRO A 234 19.06 9.70 5.64
CA PRO A 234 19.79 10.52 4.67
C PRO A 234 19.88 9.83 3.31
N PHE A 235 19.80 10.61 2.23
CA PHE A 235 19.88 10.12 0.85
C PHE A 235 21.05 9.14 0.62
N ALA A 236 22.24 9.45 1.14
CA ALA A 236 23.42 8.60 0.97
C ALA A 236 23.26 7.21 1.63
N ARG A 237 22.56 7.14 2.78
CA ARG A 237 22.26 5.87 3.46
C ARG A 237 21.27 5.05 2.65
N VAL A 238 20.19 5.67 2.18
CA VAL A 238 19.19 5.00 1.34
C VAL A 238 19.80 4.56 0.01
N ALA A 239 20.66 5.39 -0.60
CA ALA A 239 21.34 5.06 -1.85
C ALA A 239 22.18 3.78 -1.72
N ARG A 240 22.89 3.61 -0.60
CA ARG A 240 23.77 2.46 -0.30
C ARG A 240 23.02 1.21 0.17
N ALA A 241 22.04 1.36 1.05
CA ALA A 241 21.28 0.24 1.62
C ALA A 241 20.33 -0.45 0.63
N SER A 242 20.17 0.11 -0.57
CA SER A 242 19.30 -0.42 -1.62
C SER A 242 20.09 -0.79 -2.89
N LEU A 243 21.37 -1.11 -2.75
CA LEU A 243 22.09 -1.90 -3.75
C LEU A 243 21.84 -3.38 -3.41
N PRO A 244 21.45 -4.23 -4.39
CA PRO A 244 21.47 -5.67 -4.19
C PRO A 244 22.89 -6.15 -3.84
#